data_AF-A0A2V6PF32-F1
#
_entry.id   AF-A0A2V6PF32-F1
#
_cell.length_a   1.000
_cell.length_b   1.000
_cell.length_c   1.000
_cell.angle_alpha   90.00
_cell.angle_beta   90.00
_cell.angle_gamma   90.00
#
_symmetry.space_group_name_H-M   'P 1'
#
loop_
_entity.id
_entity.type
_entity.pdbx_description
1 polymer ?
#
loop_
_entity_poly.entity_id
_entity_poly.type
_entity_poly.pdbx_seq_one_letter_code
_entity_poly.pdbx_strand_id
1 'polypeptide(L)'
;MVTVVRPQKLAWTRAGIVALALIGAACAMSALTTVVASAQPAPGFAGSWAGTWAGTPLSLLLIPDANESSPSGIYVGPWLVLGQPRPSFSGVITWSRRGEPVSTHAHAWITYAGGAVGLLIQAAPTDGDQQLSLRSVDPQRFVGVGSSSFRWGPQGAVELHREVR
;
A
#
# COMPACT_ATOMS: atom_id res chain seq x y z
N MET A 1 -77.55 -6.45 36.72
CA MET A 1 -76.87 -5.48 35.84
C MET A 1 -75.53 -6.10 35.45
N VAL A 2 -75.43 -6.61 34.22
CA VAL A 2 -74.24 -7.32 33.73
C VAL A 2 -73.45 -6.34 32.86
N THR A 3 -72.22 -6.03 33.24
CA THR A 3 -71.31 -5.21 32.41
C THR A 3 -70.20 -6.09 31.87
N VAL A 4 -70.31 -6.41 30.58
CA VAL A 4 -69.27 -7.04 29.77
C VAL A 4 -68.26 -5.96 29.39
N VAL A 5 -66.97 -6.17 29.66
CA VAL A 5 -65.89 -5.38 29.06
C VAL A 5 -64.99 -6.33 28.25
N ARG A 6 -64.93 -6.06 26.94
CA ARG A 6 -64.15 -6.78 25.92
C ARG A 6 -62.64 -6.55 26.07
N PRO A 7 -61.79 -7.46 25.55
CA PRO A 7 -60.36 -7.50 25.86
C PRO A 7 -59.51 -6.48 25.09
N GLN A 8 -58.60 -5.81 25.80
CA GLN A 8 -57.47 -5.05 25.26
C GLN A 8 -56.38 -6.01 24.75
N LYS A 9 -56.35 -6.26 23.44
CA LYS A 9 -55.20 -6.88 22.75
C LYS A 9 -54.94 -6.18 21.43
N LEU A 10 -54.45 -4.93 21.45
CA LEU A 10 -54.04 -4.26 20.21
C LEU A 10 -53.04 -3.09 20.36
N ALA A 11 -52.13 -3.14 21.33
CA ALA A 11 -51.18 -2.05 21.55
C ALA A 11 -49.70 -2.46 21.65
N TRP A 12 -49.36 -3.73 21.44
CA TRP A 12 -47.98 -4.22 21.67
C TRP A 12 -47.11 -4.28 20.41
N THR A 13 -47.69 -4.28 19.22
CA THR A 13 -46.93 -4.44 17.97
C THR A 13 -46.30 -3.14 17.49
N ARG A 14 -46.82 -1.97 17.91
CA ARG A 14 -46.31 -0.67 17.46
C ARG A 14 -45.12 -0.15 18.26
N ALA A 15 -45.04 -0.50 19.56
CA ALA A 15 -43.96 -0.05 20.43
C ALA A 15 -42.61 -0.72 20.11
N GLY A 16 -42.62 -2.01 19.72
CA GLY A 16 -41.41 -2.75 19.39
C GLY A 16 -40.70 -2.23 18.12
N ILE A 17 -41.46 -1.70 17.15
CA ILE A 17 -40.91 -1.23 15.87
C ILE A 17 -40.21 0.13 16.04
N VAL A 18 -40.72 1.01 16.90
CA VAL A 18 -40.11 2.33 17.15
C VAL A 18 -38.79 2.20 17.91
N ALA A 19 -38.67 1.25 18.84
CA ALA A 19 -37.43 1.01 19.58
C ALA A 19 -36.30 0.46 18.67
N LEU A 20 -36.63 -0.41 17.70
CA LEU A 20 -35.65 -0.94 16.75
C LEU A 20 -35.17 0.12 15.75
N ALA A 21 -36.03 1.07 15.37
CA ALA A 21 -35.68 2.17 14.46
C ALA A 21 -34.74 3.20 15.11
N LEU A 22 -34.88 3.48 16.41
CA LEU A 22 -34.03 4.45 17.12
C LEU A 22 -32.63 3.91 17.43
N ILE A 23 -32.47 2.61 17.65
CA ILE A 23 -31.15 1.99 17.90
C ILE A 23 -30.33 1.88 16.60
N GLY A 24 -30.99 1.70 15.44
CA GLY A 24 -30.32 1.68 14.13
C GLY A 24 -29.73 3.04 13.70
N ALA A 25 -30.33 4.15 14.13
CA ALA A 25 -29.88 5.50 13.75
C ALA A 25 -28.66 5.99 14.54
N ALA A 26 -28.47 5.51 15.78
CA ALA A 26 -27.35 5.95 16.62
C ALA A 26 -25.99 5.36 16.18
N CYS A 27 -25.97 4.22 15.49
CA CYS A 27 -24.73 3.61 15.03
C CYS A 27 -24.22 4.20 13.70
N ALA A 28 -25.04 5.01 13.01
CA ALA A 28 -24.71 5.56 11.69
C ALA A 28 -23.95 6.91 11.75
N MET A 29 -23.84 7.55 12.92
CA MET A 29 -23.27 8.90 13.06
C MET A 29 -21.81 8.97 13.51
N SER A 30 -21.15 7.83 13.72
CA SER A 30 -19.77 7.81 14.27
C SER A 30 -18.65 7.57 13.25
N ALA A 31 -18.91 7.57 11.94
CA ALA A 31 -17.85 7.26 10.97
C ALA A 31 -17.97 8.04 9.65
N LEU A 32 -18.04 9.37 9.71
CA LEU A 32 -17.68 10.21 8.57
C LEU A 32 -16.57 11.18 8.97
N THR A 33 -15.53 10.66 9.63
CA THR A 33 -14.21 11.24 9.46
C THR A 33 -13.60 10.55 8.25
N THR A 34 -14.04 10.94 7.06
CA THR A 34 -13.23 10.75 5.87
C THR A 34 -11.97 11.57 6.11
N VAL A 35 -10.94 10.91 6.67
CA VAL A 35 -9.57 11.37 6.55
C VAL A 35 -9.35 11.42 5.04
N VAL A 36 -9.58 12.59 4.45
CA VAL A 36 -8.96 12.93 3.18
C VAL A 36 -7.49 12.81 3.51
N ALA A 37 -6.91 11.64 3.18
CA ALA A 37 -5.48 11.52 3.07
C ALA A 37 -5.12 12.59 2.06
N SER A 38 -4.65 13.73 2.58
CA SER A 38 -4.01 14.74 1.76
C SER A 38 -3.07 13.97 0.86
N ALA A 39 -3.10 14.27 -0.44
CA ALA A 39 -2.03 13.94 -1.36
C ALA A 39 -0.76 14.67 -0.89
N GLN A 40 -0.30 14.30 0.30
CA GLN A 40 0.95 14.71 0.87
C GLN A 40 1.96 14.19 -0.14
N PRO A 41 2.88 15.02 -0.64
CA PRO A 41 3.91 14.58 -1.54
C PRO A 41 4.46 13.28 -0.98
N ALA A 42 4.45 12.21 -1.79
CA ALA A 42 4.93 10.93 -1.33
C ALA A 42 6.27 11.17 -0.62
N PRO A 43 6.48 10.62 0.60
CA PRO A 43 7.71 10.83 1.36
C PRO A 43 8.89 10.75 0.39
N GLY A 44 9.89 11.62 0.53
CA GLY A 44 10.94 11.93 -0.45
C GLY A 44 11.73 10.73 -0.99
N PHE A 45 11.05 9.85 -1.71
CA PHE A 45 11.45 8.55 -2.22
C PHE A 45 11.55 8.60 -3.73
N ALA A 46 10.75 9.47 -4.37
CA ALA A 46 10.93 9.82 -5.78
C ALA A 46 12.27 10.51 -6.03
N GLY A 47 12.88 10.23 -7.16
CA GLY A 47 14.19 10.73 -7.57
C GLY A 47 15.13 9.59 -7.97
N SER A 48 16.38 9.98 -8.19
CA SER A 48 17.46 9.07 -8.54
C SER A 48 18.20 8.57 -7.31
N TRP A 49 18.51 7.29 -7.32
CA TRP A 49 19.24 6.58 -6.28
C TRP A 49 20.33 5.73 -6.92
N ALA A 50 21.48 5.63 -6.27
CA ALA A 50 22.61 4.83 -6.70
C ALA A 50 23.26 4.10 -5.53
N GLY A 51 23.84 2.94 -5.78
CA GLY A 51 24.55 2.17 -4.78
C GLY A 51 24.84 0.76 -5.26
N THR A 52 24.56 -0.23 -4.42
CA THR A 52 24.91 -1.62 -4.70
C THR A 52 23.80 -2.61 -4.37
N TRP A 53 23.78 -3.71 -5.12
CA TRP A 53 22.99 -4.91 -4.84
C TRP A 53 23.91 -6.12 -4.91
N ALA A 54 24.16 -6.73 -3.75
CA ALA A 54 25.12 -7.82 -3.58
C ALA A 54 26.53 -7.46 -4.11
N GLY A 55 26.95 -6.21 -3.95
CA GLY A 55 28.21 -5.68 -4.48
C GLY A 55 28.17 -5.28 -5.98
N THR A 56 27.08 -5.56 -6.69
CA THR A 56 26.89 -5.11 -8.08
C THR A 56 26.40 -3.66 -8.09
N PRO A 57 26.93 -2.77 -8.94
CA PRO A 57 26.38 -1.42 -9.10
C PRO A 57 24.89 -1.45 -9.41
N LEU A 58 24.13 -0.60 -8.72
CA LEU A 58 22.69 -0.48 -8.84
C LEU A 58 22.32 0.99 -8.95
N SER A 59 21.51 1.33 -9.94
CA SER A 59 20.85 2.63 -10.08
C SER A 59 19.34 2.42 -10.12
N LEU A 60 18.60 3.36 -9.53
CA LEU A 60 17.16 3.31 -9.43
C LEU A 60 16.60 4.72 -9.63
N LEU A 61 15.72 4.87 -10.60
CA LEU A 61 14.93 6.07 -10.80
C LEU A 61 13.48 5.78 -10.40
N LEU A 62 12.95 6.54 -9.46
CA LEU A 62 11.55 6.45 -9.02
C LEU A 62 10.81 7.75 -9.33
N ILE A 63 9.61 7.63 -9.88
CA ILE A 63 8.71 8.74 -10.21
C ILE A 63 7.37 8.44 -9.54
N PRO A 64 6.72 9.42 -8.88
CA PRO A 64 5.40 9.18 -8.29
C PRO A 64 4.40 8.83 -9.39
N ASP A 65 3.68 7.72 -9.21
CA ASP A 65 2.59 7.39 -10.13
C ASP A 65 1.32 8.12 -9.70
N ALA A 66 0.91 9.10 -10.51
CA ALA A 66 -0.32 9.86 -10.26
C ALA A 66 -1.60 9.04 -10.52
N ASN A 67 -1.50 7.97 -11.32
CA ASN A 67 -2.64 7.15 -11.74
C ASN A 67 -2.70 5.76 -11.09
N GLU A 68 -1.60 5.28 -10.51
CA GLU A 68 -1.57 3.99 -9.84
C GLU A 68 -1.55 4.20 -8.33
N SER A 69 -2.72 4.12 -7.71
CA SER A 69 -2.76 3.76 -6.31
C SER A 69 -2.70 2.24 -6.26
N SER A 70 -1.52 1.67 -6.02
CA SER A 70 -1.45 0.21 -5.85
C SER A 70 -2.31 -0.16 -4.65
N PRO A 71 -3.36 -0.96 -4.87
CA PRO A 71 -4.30 -1.17 -3.81
C PRO A 71 -3.75 -2.18 -2.84
N SER A 72 -3.37 -1.70 -1.66
CA SER A 72 -3.16 -2.60 -0.54
C SER A 72 -4.50 -2.87 0.12
N GLY A 73 -4.99 -4.10 0.02
CA GLY A 73 -6.18 -4.49 0.76
C GLY A 73 -6.87 -5.76 0.30
N ILE A 74 -7.96 -6.06 1.00
CA ILE A 74 -8.83 -7.21 0.74
C ILE A 74 -9.89 -6.77 -0.26
N TYR A 75 -10.00 -7.55 -1.33
CA TYR A 75 -11.00 -7.38 -2.38
C TYR A 75 -12.10 -8.41 -2.28
N VAL A 76 -13.34 -7.99 -2.57
CA VAL A 76 -14.47 -8.89 -2.83
C VAL A 76 -15.04 -8.52 -4.20
N GLY A 77 -14.73 -9.33 -5.21
CA GLY A 77 -14.98 -8.95 -6.60
C GLY A 77 -14.14 -7.72 -7.00
N PRO A 78 -14.69 -6.73 -7.73
CA PRO A 78 -13.96 -5.53 -8.13
C PRO A 78 -13.84 -4.48 -7.00
N TRP A 79 -14.42 -4.73 -5.82
CA TRP A 79 -14.52 -3.76 -4.74
C TRP A 79 -13.46 -3.99 -3.66
N LEU A 80 -12.74 -2.92 -3.31
CA LEU A 80 -11.84 -2.89 -2.16
C LEU A 80 -12.68 -2.81 -0.87
N VAL A 81 -12.69 -3.88 -0.07
CA VAL A 81 -13.47 -3.97 1.17
C VAL A 81 -12.68 -3.49 2.38
N LEU A 82 -11.37 -3.74 2.38
CA LEU A 82 -10.51 -3.36 3.50
C LEU A 82 -9.13 -2.96 3.00
N GLY A 83 -8.77 -1.68 3.08
CA GLY A 83 -7.48 -1.21 2.58
C GLY A 83 -7.48 0.29 2.32
N GLN A 84 -6.31 0.81 1.99
CA GLN A 84 -6.14 2.20 1.57
C GLN A 84 -5.30 2.23 0.28
N PRO A 85 -5.62 3.13 -0.66
CA PRO A 85 -4.71 3.53 -1.72
C PRO A 85 -3.32 3.82 -1.13
N ARG A 86 -2.28 3.10 -1.58
CA ARG A 86 -0.91 3.42 -1.20
C ARG A 86 -0.27 4.28 -2.28
N PRO A 87 0.48 5.33 -1.92
CA PRO A 87 1.34 6.00 -2.88
C PRO A 87 2.25 4.95 -3.53
N SER A 88 2.23 4.92 -4.85
CA SER A 88 3.10 4.07 -5.65
C SER A 88 4.03 4.90 -6.51
N PHE A 89 5.05 4.24 -7.03
CA PHE A 89 6.04 4.82 -7.91
C PHE A 89 6.26 3.89 -9.09
N SER A 90 6.39 4.46 -10.28
CA SER A 90 6.97 3.78 -11.43
C SER A 90 8.43 4.19 -11.57
N GLY A 91 9.20 3.35 -12.23
CA GLY A 91 10.63 3.59 -12.30
C GLY A 91 11.38 2.67 -13.23
N VAL A 92 12.69 2.85 -13.21
CA VAL A 92 13.65 1.99 -13.88
C VAL A 92 14.70 1.58 -12.86
N ILE A 93 14.94 0.28 -12.79
CA ILE A 93 16.07 -0.30 -12.08
C ILE A 93 17.14 -0.68 -13.10
N THR A 94 18.38 -0.29 -12.84
CA THR A 94 19.53 -0.60 -13.69
C THR A 94 20.63 -1.24 -12.85
N TRP A 95 21.12 -2.40 -13.28
CA TRP A 95 22.21 -3.09 -12.61
C TRP A 95 23.12 -3.78 -13.64
N SER A 96 24.33 -4.16 -13.25
CA SER A 96 25.30 -4.73 -14.19
C SER A 96 25.27 -6.26 -14.26
N ARG A 97 25.02 -6.81 -15.45
CA ARG A 97 25.20 -8.24 -15.77
C ARG A 97 26.51 -8.42 -16.52
N ARG A 98 27.51 -9.08 -15.91
CA ARG A 98 28.82 -9.31 -16.53
C ARG A 98 29.49 -8.03 -17.08
N GLY A 99 29.25 -6.89 -16.42
CA GLY A 99 29.77 -5.58 -16.84
C GLY A 99 28.85 -4.80 -17.80
N GLU A 100 27.78 -5.41 -18.32
CA GLU A 100 26.81 -4.74 -19.18
C GLU A 100 25.60 -4.24 -18.36
N PRO A 101 25.14 -3.00 -18.55
CA PRO A 101 23.96 -2.50 -17.84
C PRO A 101 22.69 -3.17 -18.36
N VAL A 102 21.88 -3.67 -17.43
CA VAL A 102 20.54 -4.20 -17.69
C VAL A 102 19.55 -3.28 -16.99
N SER A 103 18.68 -2.66 -17.78
CA SER A 103 17.63 -1.77 -17.31
C SER A 103 16.27 -2.40 -17.49
N THR A 104 15.41 -2.31 -16.49
CA THR A 104 14.05 -2.80 -16.59
C THR A 104 13.09 -1.89 -15.84
N HIS A 105 11.83 -1.89 -16.29
CA HIS A 105 10.78 -1.15 -15.60
C HIS A 105 10.51 -1.77 -14.24
N ALA A 106 10.29 -0.91 -13.26
CA ALA A 106 10.00 -1.28 -11.89
C ALA A 106 8.76 -0.53 -11.39
N HIS A 107 7.98 -1.20 -10.56
CA HIS A 107 6.92 -0.60 -9.76
C HIS A 107 7.33 -0.69 -8.29
N ALA A 108 7.02 0.34 -7.53
CA ALA A 108 7.33 0.39 -6.12
C ALA A 108 6.18 0.93 -5.30
N TRP A 109 6.10 0.50 -4.05
CA TRP A 109 5.07 0.95 -3.11
C TRP A 109 5.68 1.18 -1.74
N ILE A 110 5.08 2.12 -1.03
CA ILE A 110 5.46 2.36 0.36
C ILE A 110 5.03 1.18 1.23
N THR A 111 5.97 0.72 2.04
CA THR A 111 5.72 -0.29 3.07
C THR A 111 5.97 0.28 4.45
N TYR A 112 5.24 -0.25 5.43
CA TYR A 112 5.41 0.08 6.84
C TYR A 112 5.60 -1.22 7.59
N ALA A 113 6.76 -1.41 8.23
CA ALA A 113 7.07 -2.61 8.98
C ALA A 113 7.87 -2.24 10.23
N GLY A 114 7.42 -2.70 11.40
CA GLY A 114 8.12 -2.48 12.66
C GLY A 114 8.36 -1.00 13.02
N GLY A 115 7.44 -0.11 12.62
CA GLY A 115 7.57 1.34 12.83
C GLY A 115 8.48 2.06 11.83
N ALA A 116 9.12 1.33 10.90
CA ALA A 116 9.93 1.92 9.83
C ALA A 116 9.13 2.04 8.54
N VAL A 117 9.36 3.14 7.81
CA VAL A 117 8.87 3.32 6.44
C VAL A 117 9.91 2.78 5.45
N GLY A 118 9.44 2.17 4.39
CA GLY A 118 10.27 1.53 3.39
C GLY A 118 9.64 1.51 2.01
N LEU A 119 10.34 0.88 1.07
CA LEU A 119 9.88 0.64 -0.29
C LEU A 119 9.96 -0.85 -0.57
N LEU A 120 8.90 -1.38 -1.17
CA LEU A 120 8.99 -2.65 -1.86
C LEU A 120 8.94 -2.35 -3.36
N ILE A 121 9.92 -2.87 -4.09
CA ILE A 121 10.10 -2.66 -5.52
C ILE A 121 9.98 -4.02 -6.20
N GLN A 122 9.14 -4.12 -7.23
CA GLN A 122 9.11 -5.26 -8.13
C GLN A 122 9.48 -4.81 -9.53
N ALA A 123 10.34 -5.59 -10.16
CA ALA A 123 10.73 -5.43 -11.55
C ALA A 123 10.53 -6.78 -12.25
N ALA A 124 10.01 -6.75 -13.46
CA ALA A 124 9.72 -7.97 -14.23
C ALA A 124 10.47 -7.91 -15.57
N PRO A 125 11.81 -8.04 -15.57
CA PRO A 125 12.56 -8.20 -16.81
C PRO A 125 12.12 -9.45 -17.57
N THR A 126 12.41 -9.52 -18.88
CA THR A 126 11.97 -10.63 -19.76
C THR A 126 12.37 -12.01 -19.25
N ASP A 127 13.49 -12.09 -18.52
CA ASP A 127 14.02 -13.35 -18.01
C ASP A 127 13.28 -13.85 -16.75
N GLY A 128 12.43 -13.00 -16.11
CA GLY A 128 11.57 -13.27 -14.94
C GLY A 128 11.58 -12.17 -13.87
N ASP A 129 11.34 -12.49 -12.59
CA ASP A 129 11.05 -11.47 -11.56
C ASP A 129 12.24 -11.05 -10.69
N GLN A 130 12.24 -9.78 -10.29
CA GLN A 130 13.17 -9.18 -9.34
C GLN A 130 12.39 -8.40 -8.29
N GLN A 131 12.87 -8.45 -7.04
CA GLN A 131 12.24 -7.75 -5.93
C GLN A 131 13.30 -7.13 -5.02
N LEU A 132 13.09 -5.88 -4.59
CA LEU A 132 13.88 -5.22 -3.55
C LEU A 132 12.95 -4.84 -2.40
N SER A 133 13.33 -5.19 -1.17
CA SER A 133 12.68 -4.72 0.05
C SER A 133 13.65 -3.79 0.78
N LEU A 134 13.31 -2.52 0.81
CA LEU A 134 14.15 -1.44 1.29
C LEU A 134 13.51 -0.75 2.49
N ARG A 135 14.35 -0.36 3.44
CA ARG A 135 14.03 0.46 4.60
C ARG A 135 14.75 1.80 4.45
N SER A 136 14.04 2.90 4.70
CA SER A 136 14.70 4.21 4.84
C SER A 136 15.48 4.22 6.16
N VAL A 137 16.77 4.52 6.08
CA VAL A 137 17.61 4.79 7.26
C VAL A 137 17.54 6.28 7.59
N ASP A 138 17.62 7.10 6.54
CA ASP A 138 17.47 8.54 6.55
C ASP A 138 16.92 9.01 5.19
N PRO A 139 16.61 10.31 4.99
CA PRO A 139 16.04 10.81 3.74
C PRO A 139 16.92 10.62 2.48
N GLN A 140 18.20 10.31 2.64
CA GLN A 140 19.18 10.16 1.57
C GLN A 140 19.70 8.73 1.45
N ARG A 141 19.23 7.79 2.27
CA ARG A 141 19.74 6.41 2.30
C ARG A 141 18.65 5.36 2.49
N PHE A 142 18.71 4.36 1.64
CA PHE A 142 17.97 3.11 1.77
C PHE A 142 18.92 1.93 1.99
N VAL A 143 18.48 0.99 2.83
CA VAL A 143 19.15 -0.30 3.00
C VAL A 143 18.13 -1.43 2.99
N GLY A 144 18.51 -2.61 2.53
CA GLY A 144 17.57 -3.70 2.45
C GLY A 144 18.14 -4.96 1.84
N VAL A 145 17.25 -5.75 1.26
CA VAL A 145 17.57 -7.01 0.59
C VAL A 145 16.88 -7.08 -0.75
N GLY A 146 17.56 -7.67 -1.72
CA GLY A 146 17.06 -7.92 -3.05
C GLY A 146 17.14 -9.38 -3.42
N SER A 147 16.13 -9.85 -4.15
CA SER A 147 16.06 -11.19 -4.70
C SER A 147 15.76 -11.13 -6.19
N SER A 148 16.34 -12.08 -6.93
CA SER A 148 16.07 -12.30 -8.34
C SER A 148 15.63 -13.75 -8.56
N SER A 149 14.74 -14.03 -9.51
CA SER A 149 14.40 -15.43 -9.84
C SER A 149 15.49 -16.11 -10.69
N PHE A 150 16.44 -15.36 -11.25
CA PHE A 150 17.53 -15.92 -12.05
C PHE A 150 18.66 -16.45 -11.18
N ARG A 151 19.21 -17.59 -11.56
CA ARG A 151 20.45 -18.13 -10.93
C ARG A 151 21.64 -17.20 -11.03
N TRP A 152 21.67 -16.32 -12.03
CA TRP A 152 22.75 -15.36 -12.28
C TRP A 152 22.40 -13.92 -11.89
N GLY A 153 21.20 -13.68 -11.36
CA GLY A 153 20.81 -12.37 -10.86
C GLY A 153 21.45 -12.08 -9.51
N PRO A 154 21.62 -10.79 -9.14
CA PRO A 154 22.10 -10.42 -7.82
C PRO A 154 21.12 -10.88 -6.73
N GLN A 155 21.67 -11.25 -5.56
CA GLN A 155 20.94 -11.76 -4.39
C GLN A 155 21.59 -11.22 -3.12
N GLY A 156 20.79 -10.70 -2.19
CA GLY A 156 21.26 -10.28 -0.87
C GLY A 156 21.20 -8.79 -0.65
N ALA A 157 22.18 -8.25 0.07
CA ALA A 157 22.14 -6.89 0.61
C ALA A 157 22.02 -5.82 -0.48
N VAL A 158 21.23 -4.79 -0.21
CA VAL A 158 21.05 -3.62 -1.07
C VAL A 158 21.31 -2.38 -0.25
N GLU A 159 22.12 -1.49 -0.80
CA GLU A 159 22.34 -0.15 -0.25
C GLU A 159 22.19 0.88 -1.36
N LEU A 160 21.41 1.91 -1.12
CA LEU A 160 21.15 2.98 -2.07
C LEU A 160 21.28 4.33 -1.38
N HIS A 161 21.89 5.27 -2.08
CA HIS A 161 22.05 6.65 -1.70
C HIS A 161 21.37 7.53 -2.74
N ARG A 162 20.79 8.64 -2.29
CA ARG A 162 20.19 9.61 -3.20
C ARG A 162 21.29 10.24 -4.05
N GLU A 163 21.09 10.27 -5.36
CA GLU A 163 21.97 11.02 -6.25
C GLU A 163 21.68 12.52 -6.11
N VAL A 164 22.71 13.29 -5.80
CA VAL A 164 22.68 14.75 -5.89
C VAL A 164 23.13 15.09 -7.31
N ARG A 165 22.19 15.56 -8.14
CA ARG A 165 22.50 16.09 -9.46
C ARG A 165 22.67 17.60 -9.38
#